data_AF-A0A925UUM7-F1
#
_entry.id   AF-A0A925UUM7-F1
#
_cell.length_a   1.000
_cell.length_b   1.000
_cell.length_c   1.000
_cell.angle_alpha   90.00
_cell.angle_beta   90.00
_cell.angle_gamma   90.00
#
_symmetry.space_group_name_H-M   'P 1'
#
loop_
_entity.id
_entity.type
_entity.pdbx_description
1 polymer ?
#
loop_
_entity_poly.entity_id
_entity_poly.type
_entity_poly.pdbx_seq_one_letter_code
_entity_poly.pdbx_strand_id
1 'polypeptide(L)'
;MPIIHYVEPAFTRQVDPKITEQYLLTQPGVVDASVWFESGEMCAHVTLLDTSDLGPHELRLQCACELGIHLTPKQFICLNARPKAA
;
A
#
# COMPACT_ATOMS: atom_id res chain seq x y z
N MET A 1 -29.72 -15.34 -22.53
CA MET A 1 -28.83 -15.39 -21.36
C MET A 1 -27.60 -14.58 -21.70
N PRO A 2 -27.30 -13.45 -21.03
CA PRO A 2 -26.15 -12.65 -21.40
C PRO A 2 -24.86 -13.32 -20.95
N ILE A 3 -23.94 -13.51 -21.91
CA ILE A 3 -22.57 -13.95 -21.68
C ILE A 3 -21.88 -12.80 -20.96
N ILE A 4 -21.57 -13.00 -19.68
CA ILE A 4 -20.74 -12.06 -18.93
C ILE A 4 -19.35 -12.17 -19.58
N HIS A 5 -18.96 -11.15 -20.34
CA HIS A 5 -17.58 -10.98 -20.79
C HIS A 5 -16.74 -10.76 -19.53
N TYR A 6 -16.15 -11.85 -19.03
CA TYR A 6 -15.11 -11.76 -18.02
C TYR A 6 -13.93 -11.09 -18.71
N VAL A 7 -13.79 -9.78 -18.53
CA VAL A 7 -12.61 -9.04 -18.98
C VAL A 7 -11.47 -9.52 -18.10
N GLU A 8 -10.69 -10.49 -18.59
CA GLU A 8 -9.40 -10.83 -18.01
C GLU A 8 -8.56 -9.55 -17.99
N PRO A 9 -8.11 -9.06 -16.81
CA PRO A 9 -7.29 -7.87 -16.77
C PRO A 9 -5.97 -8.15 -17.49
N ALA A 10 -5.68 -7.32 -18.48
CA ALA A 10 -4.50 -7.39 -19.32
C ALA A 10 -3.23 -7.55 -18.47
N PHE A 11 -2.52 -8.65 -18.71
CA PHE A 11 -1.26 -9.00 -18.06
C PHE A 11 -0.12 -8.10 -18.57
N THR A 12 -0.08 -6.84 -18.14
CA THR A 12 1.06 -5.94 -18.38
C THR A 12 2.00 -6.04 -17.19
N ARG A 13 3.08 -6.81 -17.31
CA ARG A 13 4.24 -6.89 -16.37
C ARG A 13 3.82 -6.58 -14.92
N GLN A 14 3.00 -7.49 -14.38
CA GLN A 14 2.13 -7.28 -13.25
C GLN A 14 2.94 -6.94 -11.99
N VAL A 15 3.05 -5.64 -11.70
CA VAL A 15 3.56 -5.15 -10.42
C VAL A 15 2.60 -5.70 -9.36
N ASP A 16 3.09 -6.59 -8.50
CA ASP A 16 2.25 -7.21 -7.47
C ASP A 16 2.16 -6.26 -6.26
N PRO A 17 0.98 -5.71 -5.93
CA PRO A 17 0.83 -4.80 -4.80
C PRO A 17 1.14 -5.49 -3.46
N LYS A 18 1.08 -6.83 -3.40
CA LYS A 18 1.43 -7.58 -2.18
C LYS A 18 2.89 -7.41 -1.79
N ILE A 19 3.79 -7.19 -2.74
CA ILE A 19 5.21 -6.96 -2.43
C ILE A 19 5.34 -5.68 -1.60
N THR A 20 4.68 -4.62 -2.05
CA THR A 20 4.66 -3.33 -1.34
C THR A 20 3.93 -3.44 -0.01
N GLU A 21 2.80 -4.14 0.06
CA GLU A 21 2.06 -4.38 1.30
C GLU A 21 2.92 -5.10 2.35
N GLN A 22 3.58 -6.19 1.95
CA GLN A 22 4.46 -6.95 2.83
C GLN A 22 5.62 -6.09 3.34
N TYR A 23 6.22 -5.28 2.48
CA TYR A 23 7.27 -4.35 2.87
C TYR A 23 6.78 -3.27 3.85
N LEU A 24 5.58 -2.73 3.65
CA LEU A 24 5.00 -1.75 4.57
C LEU A 24 4.75 -2.38 5.95
N LEU A 25 4.27 -3.63 5.99
CA LEU A 25 4.07 -4.37 7.23
C LEU A 25 5.38 -4.68 7.99
N THR A 26 6.55 -4.62 7.34
CA THR A 26 7.85 -4.75 8.04
C THR A 26 8.35 -3.43 8.62
N GLN A 27 7.73 -2.29 8.28
CA GLN A 27 8.18 -0.99 8.78
C GLN A 27 7.83 -0.79 10.26
N PRO A 28 8.76 -0.25 11.06
CA PRO A 28 8.51 0.01 12.47
C PRO A 28 7.36 1.01 12.64
N GLY A 29 6.39 0.66 13.47
CA GLY A 29 5.23 1.51 13.74
C GLY A 29 4.05 1.28 12.81
N VAL A 30 4.19 0.49 11.73
CA VAL A 30 3.05 0.04 10.92
C VAL A 30 2.32 -1.09 11.66
N VAL A 31 1.03 -0.86 11.90
CA VAL A 31 0.11 -1.84 12.53
C VAL A 31 -0.60 -2.66 11.46
N ASP A 32 -0.98 -2.00 10.37
CA ASP A 32 -1.70 -2.59 9.26
C ASP A 32 -1.33 -1.85 7.97
N ALA A 33 -1.26 -2.57 6.87
CA ALA A 33 -1.08 -1.99 5.55
C ALA A 33 -1.93 -2.77 4.55
N SER A 34 -2.56 -2.05 3.64
CA SER A 34 -3.30 -2.60 2.51
C SER A 34 -2.87 -1.84 1.26
N VAL A 35 -2.49 -2.58 0.22
CA VAL A 35 -2.06 -1.99 -1.06
C VAL A 35 -2.89 -2.56 -2.20
N TRP A 36 -3.38 -1.70 -3.07
CA TRP A 36 -4.19 -2.10 -4.21
C TRP A 36 -3.95 -1.19 -5.41
N PHE A 37 -4.49 -1.61 -6.56
CA PHE A 37 -4.54 -0.78 -7.75
C PHE A 37 -5.96 -0.21 -7.91
N GLU A 38 -6.04 1.10 -8.13
CA GLU A 38 -7.27 1.79 -8.48
C GLU A 38 -7.01 2.66 -9.72
N SER A 39 -7.83 2.51 -10.76
CA SER A 39 -7.70 3.28 -12.02
C SER A 39 -6.29 3.25 -12.66
N GLY A 40 -5.54 2.15 -12.47
CA GLY A 40 -4.18 1.99 -12.99
C GLY A 40 -3.08 2.62 -12.13
N GLU A 41 -3.41 3.13 -10.95
CA GLU A 41 -2.46 3.69 -10.00
C GLU A 41 -2.39 2.83 -8.73
N MET A 42 -1.20 2.71 -8.15
CA MET A 42 -1.02 2.00 -6.89
C MET A 42 -1.36 2.92 -5.72
N CYS A 43 -2.27 2.46 -4.87
CA CYS A 43 -2.75 3.14 -3.67
C CYS A 43 -2.39 2.30 -2.44
N ALA A 44 -1.99 2.98 -1.36
CA ALA A 44 -1.69 2.34 -0.08
C ALA A 44 -2.45 3.01 1.06
N HIS A 45 -3.07 2.18 1.88
CA HIS A 45 -3.60 2.55 3.17
C HIS A 45 -2.72 1.96 4.25
N VAL A 46 -2.22 2.80 5.14
CA VAL A 46 -1.27 2.38 6.17
C VAL A 46 -1.78 2.88 7.52
N THR A 47 -1.96 1.96 8.45
CA THR A 47 -2.28 2.28 9.83
C THR A 47 -0.99 2.28 10.63
N LEU A 48 -0.69 3.39 11.29
CA LEU A 48 0.51 3.62 12.08
C LEU A 48 0.15 3.74 13.56
N LEU A 49 1.03 3.31 14.47
CA LEU A 49 0.88 3.61 15.89
C LEU A 49 0.96 5.14 16.09
N ASP A 50 0.12 5.71 16.95
CA ASP A 50 0.14 7.16 17.28
C ASP A 50 1.52 7.66 17.77
N THR A 51 2.36 6.77 18.29
CA THR A 51 3.71 7.08 18.74
C THR A 51 4.76 7.05 17.63
N SER A 52 4.37 6.77 16.39
CA SER A 52 5.28 6.66 15.25
C SER A 52 5.45 8.05 14.61
N ASP A 53 6.68 8.54 14.51
CA ASP A 53 7.02 9.70 13.69
C ASP A 53 6.99 9.39 12.17
N LEU A 54 6.51 8.21 11.78
CA LEU A 54 6.43 7.78 10.39
C LEU A 54 5.33 8.57 9.66
N GLY A 55 5.73 9.37 8.69
CA GLY A 55 4.80 10.11 7.83
C GLY A 55 4.59 9.42 6.47
N PRO A 56 3.53 9.81 5.72
CA PRO A 56 3.32 9.32 4.35
C PRO A 56 4.47 9.65 3.40
N HIS A 57 5.20 10.74 3.65
CA HIS A 57 6.38 11.13 2.86
C HIS A 57 7.54 10.15 3.08
N GLU A 58 7.78 9.75 4.33
CA GLU A 58 8.88 8.87 4.70
C GLU A 58 8.64 7.45 4.18
N LEU A 59 7.42 6.93 4.34
CA LEU A 59 7.00 5.66 3.77
C LEU A 59 7.18 5.63 2.25
N ARG A 60 6.85 6.73 1.56
CA ARG A 60 7.04 6.83 0.12
C ARG A 60 8.52 6.79 -0.26
N LEU A 61 9.38 7.51 0.47
CA LEU A 61 10.83 7.48 0.25
C LEU A 61 11.40 6.09 0.49
N GLN A 62 10.99 5.43 1.57
CA GLN A 62 11.39 4.07 1.92
C GLN A 62 10.99 3.06 0.83
N CYS A 63 9.73 3.10 0.37
CA CYS A 63 9.28 2.27 -0.75
C CYS A 63 10.06 2.57 -2.04
N ALA A 64 10.36 3.83 -2.34
CA ALA A 64 11.10 4.21 -3.54
C ALA A 64 12.56 3.75 -3.51
N CYS A 65 13.21 3.81 -2.34
CA CYS A 65 14.58 3.35 -2.15
C CYS A 65 14.69 1.82 -2.21
N GLU A 66 13.81 1.10 -1.51
CA GLU A 66 13.93 -0.36 -1.37
C GLU A 66 13.25 -1.15 -2.49
N LEU A 67 12.05 -0.73 -2.93
CA LEU A 67 11.26 -1.43 -3.93
C LEU A 67 11.38 -0.82 -5.34
N GLY A 68 11.81 0.43 -5.41
CA GLY A 68 11.87 1.21 -6.64
C GLY A 68 10.55 1.89 -7.01
N ILE A 69 10.65 2.85 -7.93
CA ILE A 69 9.55 3.77 -8.31
C ILE A 69 8.29 3.06 -8.84
N HIS A 70 8.43 1.85 -9.40
CA HIS A 70 7.32 1.10 -9.99
C HIS A 70 6.44 0.40 -8.94
N LEU A 71 7.01 0.13 -7.76
CA LEU A 71 6.36 -0.50 -6.60
C LEU A 71 6.03 0.53 -5.52
N THR A 72 6.23 1.81 -5.80
CA THR A 72 5.92 2.90 -4.88
C THR A 72 4.49 3.38 -5.12
N PRO A 73 3.60 3.32 -4.10
CA PRO A 73 2.26 3.87 -4.20
C PRO A 73 2.32 5.38 -4.48
N LYS A 74 1.48 5.83 -5.42
CA LYS A 74 1.34 7.27 -5.68
C LYS A 74 0.50 7.95 -4.61
N GLN A 75 -0.50 7.24 -4.12
CA GLN A 75 -1.37 7.69 -3.05
C GLN A 75 -1.07 6.91 -1.77
N PHE A 76 -0.85 7.66 -0.70
CA PHE A 76 -0.65 7.13 0.64
C PHE A 76 -1.67 7.78 1.56
N ILE A 77 -2.50 6.95 2.18
CA ILE A 77 -3.43 7.35 3.22
C ILE A 77 -2.91 6.74 4.52
N CYS A 78 -2.44 7.59 5.43
CA CYS A 78 -1.98 7.15 6.74
C CYS A 78 -3.05 7.43 7.80
N LEU A 79 -3.39 6.41 8.59
CA LEU A 79 -4.26 6.55 9.76
C LEU A 79 -3.47 6.26 11.03
N ASN A 80 -3.80 6.98 12.10
CA ASN A 80 -3.23 6.71 13.42
C ASN A 80 -4.12 5.71 14.18
N ALA A 81 -3.56 4.57 14.54
CA ALA A 81 -4.13 3.67 15.52
C ALA A 81 -3.90 4.22 16.93
N ARG A 82 -5.00 4.69 17.53
CA ARG A 82 -5.04 4.96 18.96
C ARG A 82 -5.10 3.62 19.70
N PRO A 83 -4.21 3.33 20.65
CA PRO A 83 -4.38 2.17 21.52
C PRO A 83 -5.70 2.37 22.28
N LYS A 84 -6.68 1.48 22.06
CA LYS A 84 -7.85 1.41 22.94
C LYS A 84 -7.37 0.88 24.29
N ALA A 85 -7.55 1.68 25.34
CA ALA A 85 -7.42 1.21 26.71
C ALA A 85 -8.41 0.04 26.93
N ALA A 86 -7.88 -1.08 27.45
CA ALA A 86 -8.65 -2.22 27.92
C ALA A 86 -9.02 -2.04 29.40
#